data_AF-A0AB39Q7E8-F1
#
_entry.id   AF-A0AB39Q7E8-F1
#
_cell.length_a   1.000
_cell.length_b   1.000
_cell.length_c   1.000
_cell.angle_alpha   90.00
_cell.angle_beta   90.00
_cell.angle_gamma   90.00
#
_symmetry.space_group_name_H-M   'P 1'
#
loop_
_entity.id
_entity.type
_entity.pdbx_description
1 polymer ?
#
loop_
_entity_poly.entity_id
_entity_poly.type
_entity_poly.pdbx_seq_one_letter_code
_entity_poly.pdbx_strand_id
1 'polypeptide(L)'
;MRLTDLLHPHLDGVTTVVDATRGGLNLEPYLHLPPGVTLRRDDERPVAEGELALLSYGPDTELHGSEDACRAVLARLRPGARGLIVLGHRVSELPYHRLLDHLVAHRCQVLRAAPLDYVHLHAGAVVARTDELLAPHDFFGRPVPADGHVTALRIADEYVFADLASRSLRARVLDLERTVEEAERTRDTAGQDGLAERLAAAVREKDQLAAALRAARNRVDVLQARVAMLEGSTSLRVGKALVTAARSPKRGAVRLPGELYGLWRGRRRAAGPASGSTPKDRAEPDTPMDGRFHLAHRALTVAPRDRLVVAGVFTPATAEDFAADVVVNRLLPHDGRLLVQRTDPDVLVVQLSACTGDGPWSLTGTGLAPDLDRTLAELLAETRVSGRSAVLWRDVPPAVAPGLARLAWDAVLDADTGVRLGRLDPVAEGRERLREVFRADSTRVRLSRLARLAGAPDPLDERRVAVLAAPRDRTEVARLVGQVLGQLHRPVEVVVPDPAGLDELTAAGVAVRRGQPVAPWVADWTDLTEDRPDTLLLDLMCAQEYSGADAVGHTPAADDYVFVPSLRPLLVRRSLHMSGTAPGSWAGQGHRLFAVRGKEPS
;
A
#
# COMPACT_ATOMS: atom_id res chain seq x y z
N MET A 1 -10.09 8.84 -26.51
CA MET A 1 -9.73 9.05 -27.95
C MET A 1 -10.93 9.60 -28.71
N ARG A 2 -10.77 10.25 -29.88
CA ARG A 2 -11.93 10.68 -30.69
C ARG A 2 -12.48 9.53 -31.54
N LEU A 3 -13.76 9.62 -31.91
CA LEU A 3 -14.43 8.64 -32.76
C LEU A 3 -13.78 8.55 -34.16
N THR A 4 -13.33 9.69 -34.68
CA THR A 4 -12.57 9.79 -35.93
C THR A 4 -11.34 8.91 -35.95
N ASP A 5 -10.55 8.95 -34.89
CA ASP A 5 -9.23 8.30 -34.79
C ASP A 5 -9.37 6.77 -34.66
N LEU A 6 -10.54 6.33 -34.14
CA LEU A 6 -10.94 4.92 -34.17
C LEU A 6 -11.39 4.50 -35.56
N LEU A 7 -12.25 5.28 -36.21
CA LEU A 7 -12.95 4.91 -37.44
C LEU A 7 -12.06 4.98 -38.69
N HIS A 8 -11.33 6.08 -38.89
CA HIS A 8 -10.63 6.39 -40.13
C HIS A 8 -9.64 5.31 -40.61
N PRO A 9 -8.82 4.67 -39.73
CA PRO A 9 -7.94 3.57 -40.14
C PRO A 9 -8.66 2.35 -40.72
N HIS A 10 -9.97 2.24 -40.50
CA HIS A 10 -10.82 1.14 -40.95
C HIS A 10 -11.87 1.57 -41.99
N LEU A 11 -11.72 2.76 -42.59
CA LEU A 11 -12.50 3.20 -43.76
C LEU A 11 -11.87 2.83 -45.11
N ASP A 12 -10.68 2.22 -45.14
CA ASP A 12 -10.06 1.79 -46.40
C ASP A 12 -10.91 0.72 -47.12
N GLY A 13 -11.26 0.97 -48.37
CA GLY A 13 -12.24 0.19 -49.15
C GLY A 13 -13.73 0.44 -48.81
N VAL A 14 -14.06 1.30 -47.84
CA VAL A 14 -15.45 1.64 -47.49
C VAL A 14 -15.95 2.80 -48.34
N THR A 15 -17.12 2.67 -48.96
CA THR A 15 -17.78 3.71 -49.77
C THR A 15 -19.04 4.29 -49.11
N THR A 16 -19.67 3.51 -48.22
CA THR A 16 -20.91 3.90 -47.55
C THR A 16 -20.86 3.50 -46.08
N VAL A 17 -21.18 4.44 -45.20
CA VAL A 17 -21.46 4.19 -43.78
C VAL A 17 -22.97 4.14 -43.60
N VAL A 18 -23.47 3.03 -43.06
CA VAL A 18 -24.89 2.80 -42.79
C VAL A 18 -25.15 3.11 -41.32
N ASP A 19 -25.81 4.24 -41.03
CA ASP A 19 -26.21 4.59 -39.67
C ASP A 19 -27.44 3.78 -39.24
N ALA A 20 -27.17 2.76 -38.43
CA ALA A 20 -28.16 1.89 -37.80
C ALA A 20 -28.29 2.15 -36.29
N THR A 21 -27.85 3.32 -35.80
CA THR A 21 -28.13 3.74 -34.43
C THR A 21 -29.60 4.13 -34.31
N ARG A 22 -30.42 3.22 -33.78
CA ARG A 22 -31.89 3.39 -33.67
C ARG A 22 -32.34 4.17 -32.42
N GLY A 23 -31.40 4.63 -31.59
CA GLY A 23 -31.66 5.47 -30.42
C GLY A 23 -31.52 6.97 -30.73
N GLY A 24 -31.59 7.81 -29.70
CA GLY A 24 -31.49 9.28 -29.80
C GLY A 24 -30.10 9.84 -30.16
N LEU A 25 -29.11 9.00 -30.43
CA LEU A 25 -27.74 9.43 -30.80
C LEU A 25 -27.69 9.94 -32.24
N ASN A 26 -27.37 11.23 -32.44
CA ASN A 26 -26.95 11.73 -33.74
C ASN A 26 -25.41 11.73 -33.83
N LEU A 27 -24.86 10.76 -34.56
CA LEU A 27 -23.41 10.57 -34.68
C LEU A 27 -22.80 11.28 -35.90
N GLU A 28 -23.62 11.69 -36.87
CA GLU A 28 -23.19 12.39 -38.10
C GLU A 28 -22.17 13.53 -37.85
N PRO A 29 -22.32 14.43 -36.86
CA PRO A 29 -21.37 15.51 -36.60
C PRO A 29 -19.98 15.05 -36.14
N TYR A 30 -19.85 13.80 -35.67
CA TYR A 30 -18.63 13.27 -35.03
C TYR A 30 -17.85 12.28 -35.91
N LEU A 31 -18.44 11.82 -37.02
CA LEU A 31 -17.82 10.84 -37.92
C LEU A 31 -16.75 11.46 -38.83
N HIS A 32 -16.91 12.73 -39.22
CA HIS A 32 -16.04 13.48 -40.14
C HIS A 32 -15.56 12.66 -41.36
N LEU A 33 -16.51 12.06 -42.10
CA LEU A 33 -16.19 11.11 -43.18
C LEU A 33 -15.32 11.74 -44.29
N PRO A 34 -14.33 11.00 -44.82
CA PRO A 34 -13.46 11.49 -45.89
C PRO A 34 -14.20 11.60 -47.24
N PRO A 35 -13.70 12.41 -48.19
CA PRO A 35 -14.32 12.60 -49.50
C PRO A 35 -14.49 11.26 -50.24
N GLY A 36 -15.71 10.99 -50.70
CA GLY A 36 -16.07 9.74 -51.38
C GLY A 36 -16.78 8.71 -50.51
N VAL A 37 -16.81 8.89 -49.18
CA VAL A 37 -17.60 8.05 -48.27
C VAL A 37 -18.93 8.74 -47.95
N THR A 38 -20.05 8.07 -48.23
CA THR A 38 -21.39 8.62 -47.99
C THR A 38 -22.01 8.08 -46.70
N LEU A 39 -22.75 8.92 -45.97
CA LEU A 39 -23.57 8.49 -44.84
C LEU A 39 -24.99 8.18 -45.33
N ARG A 40 -25.50 7.00 -45.00
CA ARG A 40 -26.83 6.51 -45.37
C ARG A 40 -27.54 6.04 -44.11
N ARG A 41 -28.82 6.39 -43.91
CA ARG A 41 -29.61 5.80 -42.81
C ARG A 41 -29.95 4.34 -43.12
N ASP A 42 -30.04 3.53 -42.07
CA ASP A 42 -30.45 2.13 -42.15
C ASP A 42 -31.84 1.98 -42.77
N ASP A 43 -31.91 1.20 -43.85
CA ASP A 43 -33.13 0.85 -44.59
C ASP A 43 -33.44 -0.66 -44.50
N GLU A 44 -32.90 -1.31 -43.47
CA GLU A 44 -33.03 -2.74 -43.14
C GLU A 44 -32.43 -3.71 -44.17
N ARG A 45 -31.73 -3.20 -45.19
CA ARG A 45 -31.04 -4.04 -46.18
C ARG A 45 -29.81 -4.73 -45.59
N PRO A 46 -29.32 -5.83 -46.21
CA PRO A 46 -28.02 -6.40 -45.90
C PRO A 46 -26.90 -5.36 -46.08
N VAL A 47 -25.91 -5.40 -45.21
CA VAL A 47 -24.71 -4.54 -45.30
C VAL A 47 -23.62 -5.33 -46.00
N ALA A 48 -23.15 -4.83 -47.14
CA ALA A 48 -22.28 -5.55 -48.05
C ALA A 48 -20.78 -5.25 -47.86
N GLU A 49 -19.93 -5.90 -48.66
CA GLU A 49 -18.53 -5.53 -48.80
C GLU A 49 -18.40 -4.07 -49.27
N GLY A 50 -17.51 -3.30 -48.65
CA GLY A 50 -17.38 -1.87 -48.90
C GLY A 50 -18.44 -0.99 -48.21
N GLU A 51 -19.33 -1.57 -47.39
CA GLU A 51 -20.18 -0.85 -46.45
C GLU A 51 -19.73 -1.07 -44.99
N LEU A 52 -19.96 -0.06 -44.14
CA LEU A 52 -19.71 -0.13 -42.70
C LEU A 52 -20.98 0.23 -41.91
N ALA A 53 -21.47 -0.68 -41.08
CA ALA A 53 -22.61 -0.43 -40.20
C ALA A 53 -22.22 0.29 -38.92
N LEU A 54 -22.84 1.43 -38.62
CA LEU A 54 -22.70 2.12 -37.34
C LEU A 54 -23.84 1.66 -36.42
N LEU A 55 -23.50 1.05 -35.29
CA LEU A 55 -24.45 0.52 -34.30
C LEU A 55 -24.05 0.95 -32.88
N SER A 56 -25.03 1.00 -32.00
CA SER A 56 -24.89 1.43 -30.61
C SER A 56 -25.29 0.33 -29.64
N TYR A 57 -24.60 0.25 -28.51
CA TYR A 57 -24.86 -0.73 -27.46
C TYR A 57 -24.57 -0.13 -26.08
N GLY A 58 -25.58 -0.05 -25.21
CA GLY A 58 -25.45 0.62 -23.92
C GLY A 58 -26.63 0.38 -22.99
N PRO A 59 -26.56 0.87 -21.74
CA PRO A 59 -27.57 0.62 -20.71
C PRO A 59 -28.86 1.43 -20.91
N ASP A 60 -28.77 2.60 -21.55
CA ASP A 60 -29.91 3.44 -21.92
C ASP A 60 -30.45 3.00 -23.29
N THR A 61 -31.63 2.38 -23.31
CA THR A 61 -32.27 1.88 -24.53
C THR A 61 -32.89 2.99 -25.40
N GLU A 62 -33.20 4.15 -24.83
CA GLU A 62 -33.72 5.29 -25.60
C GLU A 62 -32.57 5.98 -26.35
N LEU A 63 -31.40 6.10 -25.72
CA LEU A 63 -30.23 6.72 -26.32
C LEU A 63 -29.44 5.76 -27.23
N HIS A 64 -29.25 4.50 -26.81
CA HIS A 64 -28.38 3.54 -27.50
C HIS A 64 -29.12 2.46 -28.29
N GLY A 65 -30.45 2.41 -28.24
CA GLY A 65 -31.25 1.32 -28.82
C GLY A 65 -31.20 0.04 -27.98
N SER A 66 -31.96 -0.98 -28.39
CA SER A 66 -32.02 -2.26 -27.68
C SER A 66 -30.90 -3.23 -28.11
N GLU A 67 -30.58 -4.17 -27.22
CA GLU A 67 -29.66 -5.30 -27.51
C GLU A 67 -30.10 -6.10 -28.75
N ASP A 68 -31.42 -6.29 -28.93
CA ASP A 68 -31.96 -6.96 -30.11
C ASP A 68 -31.85 -6.13 -31.40
N ALA A 69 -31.89 -4.79 -31.32
CA ALA A 69 -31.61 -3.95 -32.48
C ALA A 69 -30.14 -4.08 -32.91
N CYS A 70 -29.20 -4.07 -31.96
CA CYS A 70 -27.78 -4.34 -32.21
C CYS A 70 -27.58 -5.72 -32.87
N ARG A 71 -28.19 -6.77 -32.31
CA ARG A 71 -28.21 -8.14 -32.87
C ARG A 71 -28.76 -8.18 -34.31
N ALA A 72 -29.86 -7.48 -34.58
CA ALA A 72 -30.49 -7.43 -35.90
C ALA A 72 -29.62 -6.72 -36.97
N VAL A 73 -28.74 -5.81 -36.58
CA VAL A 73 -27.74 -5.22 -37.48
C VAL A 73 -26.62 -6.23 -37.76
N LEU A 74 -26.06 -6.88 -36.72
CA LEU A 74 -25.01 -7.89 -36.87
C LEU A 74 -25.45 -9.05 -37.79
N ALA A 75 -26.69 -9.52 -37.67
CA ALA A 75 -27.27 -10.56 -38.54
C ALA A 75 -27.38 -10.16 -40.03
N ARG A 76 -27.35 -8.85 -40.34
CA ARG A 76 -27.41 -8.31 -41.71
C ARG A 76 -26.06 -8.08 -42.34
N LEU A 77 -24.96 -8.15 -41.59
CA LEU A 77 -23.60 -8.07 -42.15
C LEU A 77 -23.35 -9.26 -43.10
N ARG A 78 -22.57 -9.01 -44.15
CA ARG A 78 -22.16 -9.99 -45.18
C ARG A 78 -20.64 -10.15 -45.17
N PRO A 79 -20.05 -11.18 -45.83
CA PRO A 79 -18.60 -11.27 -45.97
C PRO A 79 -18.01 -9.93 -46.45
N GLY A 80 -16.94 -9.46 -45.80
CA GLY A 80 -16.28 -8.19 -46.15
C GLY A 80 -16.95 -6.92 -45.60
N ALA A 81 -18.16 -7.02 -45.04
CA ALA A 81 -18.81 -5.89 -44.37
C ALA A 81 -18.13 -5.56 -43.03
N ARG A 82 -18.05 -4.26 -42.71
CA ARG A 82 -17.50 -3.77 -41.44
C ARG A 82 -18.59 -3.25 -40.52
N GLY A 83 -18.27 -3.09 -39.25
CA GLY A 83 -19.13 -2.44 -38.27
C GLY A 83 -18.32 -1.56 -37.31
N LEU A 84 -18.96 -0.52 -36.80
CA LEU A 84 -18.48 0.29 -35.68
C LEU A 84 -19.55 0.25 -34.59
N ILE A 85 -19.23 -0.40 -33.48
CA ILE A 85 -20.08 -0.47 -32.29
C ILE A 85 -19.65 0.66 -31.35
N VAL A 86 -20.50 1.64 -31.12
CA VAL A 86 -20.29 2.65 -30.08
C VAL A 86 -20.91 2.20 -28.76
N LEU A 87 -20.13 2.27 -27.68
CA LEU A 87 -20.44 1.65 -26.40
C LEU A 87 -20.81 2.71 -25.36
N GLY A 88 -22.08 2.69 -24.93
CA GLY A 88 -22.61 3.53 -23.86
C GLY A 88 -22.30 3.00 -22.45
N HIS A 89 -21.91 1.73 -22.32
CA HIS A 89 -21.37 1.21 -21.06
C HIS A 89 -19.99 1.79 -20.78
N ARG A 90 -19.73 2.16 -19.53
CA ARG A 90 -18.35 2.38 -19.06
C ARG A 90 -17.54 1.11 -19.24
N VAL A 91 -16.26 1.23 -19.56
CA VAL A 91 -15.40 0.08 -19.86
C VAL A 91 -15.37 -0.95 -18.71
N SER A 92 -15.41 -0.48 -17.46
CA SER A 92 -15.48 -1.32 -16.24
C SER A 92 -16.83 -2.03 -16.02
N GLU A 93 -17.89 -1.60 -16.72
CA GLU A 93 -19.27 -2.03 -16.55
C GLU A 93 -19.83 -2.66 -17.83
N LEU A 94 -19.00 -2.81 -18.87
CA LEU A 94 -19.37 -3.38 -20.16
C LEU A 94 -19.68 -4.88 -20.01
N PRO A 95 -20.91 -5.34 -20.29
CA PRO A 95 -21.24 -6.77 -20.30
C PRO A 95 -20.69 -7.44 -21.56
N TYR A 96 -19.37 -7.42 -21.72
CA TYR A 96 -18.67 -7.81 -22.94
C TYR A 96 -18.95 -9.26 -23.32
N HIS A 97 -19.16 -10.15 -22.35
CA HIS A 97 -19.55 -11.55 -22.58
C HIS A 97 -20.82 -11.69 -23.45
N ARG A 98 -21.84 -10.84 -23.26
CA ARG A 98 -23.07 -10.88 -24.09
C ARG A 98 -22.81 -10.39 -25.50
N LEU A 99 -22.02 -9.32 -25.62
CA LEU A 99 -21.62 -8.77 -26.91
C LEU A 99 -20.78 -9.78 -27.70
N LEU A 100 -19.84 -10.47 -27.03
CA LEU A 100 -19.06 -11.57 -27.58
C LEU A 100 -19.95 -12.71 -28.10
N ASP A 101 -20.97 -13.11 -27.34
CA ASP A 101 -21.88 -14.18 -27.77
C ASP A 101 -22.61 -13.81 -29.09
N HIS A 102 -23.03 -12.54 -29.26
CA HIS A 102 -23.63 -12.07 -30.51
C HIS A 102 -22.62 -11.94 -31.66
N LEU A 103 -21.42 -11.45 -31.38
CA LEU A 103 -20.34 -11.31 -32.36
C LEU A 103 -19.92 -12.67 -32.93
N VAL A 104 -19.69 -13.65 -32.05
CA VAL A 104 -19.35 -15.03 -32.41
C VAL A 104 -20.50 -15.68 -33.18
N ALA A 105 -21.75 -15.51 -32.74
CA ALA A 105 -22.94 -16.06 -33.43
C ALA A 105 -23.11 -15.50 -34.85
N HIS A 106 -22.65 -14.27 -35.12
CA HIS A 106 -22.73 -13.62 -36.43
C HIS A 106 -21.39 -13.57 -37.19
N ARG A 107 -20.37 -14.32 -36.74
CA ARG A 107 -19.03 -14.42 -37.37
C ARG A 107 -18.39 -13.04 -37.60
N CYS A 108 -18.53 -12.18 -36.61
CA CYS A 108 -18.00 -10.81 -36.59
C CYS A 108 -16.81 -10.77 -35.65
N GLN A 109 -15.62 -10.49 -36.19
CA GLN A 109 -14.39 -10.38 -35.43
C GLN A 109 -14.13 -8.92 -35.04
N VAL A 110 -13.71 -8.69 -33.80
CA VAL A 110 -13.27 -7.37 -33.31
C VAL A 110 -11.86 -7.10 -33.82
N LEU A 111 -11.73 -6.11 -34.70
CA LEU A 111 -10.44 -5.66 -35.22
C LEU A 111 -9.71 -4.76 -34.23
N ARG A 112 -10.47 -3.92 -33.51
CA ARG A 112 -9.92 -2.92 -32.58
C ARG A 112 -11.00 -2.42 -31.63
N ALA A 113 -10.66 -2.24 -30.36
CA ALA A 113 -11.49 -1.49 -29.42
C ALA A 113 -10.67 -0.40 -28.71
N ALA A 114 -11.29 0.73 -28.38
CA ALA A 114 -10.63 1.87 -27.77
C ALA A 114 -11.58 2.71 -26.89
N PRO A 115 -11.07 3.37 -25.82
CA PRO A 115 -11.88 4.28 -25.00
C PRO A 115 -12.15 5.59 -25.75
N LEU A 116 -13.38 6.10 -25.60
CA LEU A 116 -13.85 7.32 -26.23
C LEU A 116 -14.17 8.39 -25.18
N ASP A 117 -13.86 9.64 -25.50
CA ASP A 117 -13.94 10.76 -24.54
C ASP A 117 -15.24 11.57 -24.72
N TYR A 118 -16.39 10.89 -24.79
CA TYR A 118 -17.70 11.54 -24.90
C TYR A 118 -18.57 11.27 -23.66
N VAL A 119 -19.51 12.18 -23.40
CA VAL A 119 -20.39 12.15 -22.22
C VAL A 119 -21.23 10.87 -22.14
N HIS A 120 -21.69 10.37 -23.29
CA HIS A 120 -22.59 9.20 -23.40
C HIS A 120 -22.00 8.03 -24.21
N LEU A 121 -20.74 8.13 -24.65
CA LEU A 121 -20.04 7.06 -25.37
C LEU A 121 -18.65 6.91 -24.75
N HIS A 122 -18.41 5.79 -24.09
CA HIS A 122 -17.20 5.57 -23.28
C HIS A 122 -16.17 4.66 -23.97
N ALA A 123 -16.58 3.91 -24.99
CA ALA A 123 -15.70 3.14 -25.85
C ALA A 123 -16.30 2.94 -27.25
N GLY A 124 -15.49 2.47 -28.18
CA GLY A 124 -15.94 1.99 -29.47
C GLY A 124 -15.16 0.74 -29.89
N ALA A 125 -15.81 -0.16 -30.63
CA ALA A 125 -15.22 -1.36 -31.18
C ALA A 125 -15.49 -1.43 -32.69
N VAL A 126 -14.43 -1.56 -33.50
CA VAL A 126 -14.53 -1.84 -34.92
C VAL A 126 -14.53 -3.34 -35.13
N VAL A 127 -15.49 -3.83 -35.90
CA VAL A 127 -15.69 -5.24 -36.22
C VAL A 127 -15.69 -5.48 -37.73
N ALA A 128 -15.37 -6.69 -38.15
CA ALA A 128 -15.55 -7.14 -39.53
C ALA A 128 -16.21 -8.51 -39.57
N ARG A 129 -17.21 -8.67 -40.44
CA ARG A 129 -17.85 -9.96 -40.68
C ARG A 129 -16.95 -10.75 -41.64
N THR A 130 -16.41 -11.87 -41.17
CA THR A 130 -15.48 -12.73 -41.94
C THR A 130 -15.87 -14.21 -41.92
N ASP A 131 -15.53 -14.96 -42.98
CA ASP A 131 -15.65 -16.43 -43.02
C ASP A 131 -14.33 -17.15 -42.69
N GLU A 132 -13.21 -16.42 -42.70
CA GLU A 132 -11.87 -16.89 -42.27
C GLU A 132 -11.37 -16.00 -41.14
N LEU A 133 -10.69 -16.57 -40.14
CA LEU A 133 -10.18 -15.79 -39.02
C LEU A 133 -9.05 -14.88 -39.49
N LEU A 134 -9.22 -13.57 -39.34
CA LEU A 134 -8.11 -12.65 -39.47
C LEU A 134 -7.21 -12.87 -38.25
N ALA A 135 -5.90 -12.94 -38.45
CA ALA A 135 -4.99 -13.21 -37.33
C ALA A 135 -5.11 -12.09 -36.27
N PRO A 136 -5.46 -12.39 -35.00
CA PRO A 136 -5.48 -11.39 -33.94
C PRO A 136 -4.09 -10.79 -33.78
N HIS A 137 -4.03 -9.49 -33.49
CA HIS A 137 -2.77 -8.76 -33.41
C HIS A 137 -2.28 -8.71 -31.95
N ASP A 138 -1.01 -9.04 -31.73
CA ASP A 138 -0.36 -8.98 -30.42
C ASP A 138 -0.16 -7.52 -29.93
N PHE A 139 0.43 -7.37 -28.75
CA PHE A 139 0.76 -6.08 -28.14
C PHE A 139 1.60 -5.15 -29.05
N PHE A 140 2.34 -5.71 -30.01
CA PHE A 140 3.18 -4.99 -30.97
C PHE A 140 2.54 -4.86 -32.37
N GLY A 141 1.29 -5.30 -32.55
CA GLY A 141 0.59 -5.27 -33.83
C GLY A 141 0.96 -6.42 -34.77
N ARG A 142 1.38 -7.59 -34.26
CA ARG A 142 1.80 -8.75 -35.07
C ARG A 142 0.72 -9.84 -35.11
N PRO A 143 0.45 -10.47 -36.26
CA PRO A 143 -0.55 -11.52 -36.38
C PRO A 143 -0.17 -12.79 -35.58
N VAL A 144 -1.10 -13.29 -34.78
CA VAL A 144 -1.01 -14.55 -34.01
C VAL A 144 -1.78 -15.67 -34.73
N PRO A 145 -1.23 -16.89 -34.92
CA PRO A 145 -1.94 -18.00 -35.53
C PRO A 145 -3.12 -18.49 -34.67
N ALA A 146 -4.20 -18.93 -35.33
CA ALA A 146 -5.45 -19.33 -34.67
C ALA A 146 -6.04 -20.61 -35.30
N ASP A 147 -5.99 -21.72 -34.57
CA ASP A 147 -6.62 -22.98 -34.97
C ASP A 147 -8.08 -23.06 -34.49
N GLY A 148 -9.02 -23.30 -35.41
CA GLY A 148 -10.43 -23.58 -35.10
C GLY A 148 -11.34 -22.35 -35.01
N HIS A 149 -12.36 -22.29 -35.87
CA HIS A 149 -13.03 -21.03 -36.22
C HIS A 149 -13.86 -20.36 -35.11
N VAL A 150 -14.63 -21.11 -34.30
CA VAL A 150 -15.54 -20.52 -33.31
C VAL A 150 -14.83 -20.19 -31.99
N THR A 151 -14.03 -21.12 -31.47
CA THR A 151 -13.30 -20.93 -30.21
C THR A 151 -12.24 -19.84 -30.35
N ALA A 152 -11.49 -19.83 -31.46
CA ALA A 152 -10.46 -18.81 -31.64
C ALA A 152 -11.03 -17.43 -32.02
N LEU A 153 -12.23 -17.34 -32.62
CA LEU A 153 -12.95 -16.06 -32.76
C LEU A 153 -13.29 -15.48 -31.39
N ARG A 154 -13.85 -16.30 -30.48
CA ARG A 154 -14.14 -15.88 -29.10
C ARG A 154 -12.88 -15.39 -28.39
N ILE A 155 -11.78 -16.15 -28.48
CA ILE A 155 -10.50 -15.80 -27.84
C ILE A 155 -9.91 -14.51 -28.42
N ALA A 156 -9.97 -14.32 -29.74
CA ALA A 156 -9.50 -13.11 -30.41
C ALA A 156 -10.28 -11.86 -29.95
N ASP A 157 -11.61 -11.95 -29.94
CA ASP A 157 -12.47 -10.84 -29.53
C ASP A 157 -12.37 -10.55 -28.02
N GLU A 158 -12.27 -11.59 -27.20
CA GLU A 158 -12.08 -11.49 -25.75
C GLU A 158 -10.74 -10.84 -25.40
N TYR A 159 -9.67 -11.15 -26.13
CA TYR A 159 -8.37 -10.49 -25.97
C TYR A 159 -8.45 -8.97 -26.20
N VAL A 160 -9.16 -8.54 -27.26
CA VAL A 160 -9.31 -7.10 -27.58
C VAL A 160 -10.14 -6.37 -26.52
N PHE A 161 -11.22 -6.97 -26.00
CA PHE A 161 -12.01 -6.36 -24.92
C PHE A 161 -11.28 -6.39 -23.55
N ALA A 162 -10.51 -7.42 -23.25
CA ALA A 162 -9.71 -7.50 -22.02
C ALA A 162 -8.57 -6.47 -22.01
N ASP A 163 -7.92 -6.22 -23.14
CA ASP A 163 -6.92 -5.15 -23.28
C ASP A 163 -7.56 -3.75 -23.19
N LEU A 164 -8.74 -3.53 -23.78
CA LEU A 164 -9.52 -2.29 -23.58
C LEU A 164 -9.76 -2.00 -22.09
N ALA A 165 -10.21 -3.01 -21.33
CA ALA A 165 -10.42 -2.89 -19.89
C ALA A 165 -9.11 -2.58 -19.15
N SER A 166 -8.03 -3.30 -19.47
CA SER A 166 -6.70 -3.11 -18.87
C SER A 166 -6.11 -1.72 -19.16
N ARG A 167 -6.30 -1.19 -20.37
CA ARG A 167 -5.89 0.18 -20.74
C ARG A 167 -6.72 1.24 -20.02
N SER A 168 -8.04 1.08 -19.96
CA SER A 168 -8.93 2.03 -19.25
C SER A 168 -8.62 2.09 -17.76
N LEU A 169 -8.32 0.96 -17.12
CA LEU A 169 -7.96 0.92 -15.70
C LEU A 169 -6.60 1.60 -15.45
N ARG A 170 -5.59 1.34 -16.27
CA ARG A 170 -4.27 2.02 -16.17
C ARG A 170 -4.38 3.53 -16.37
N ALA A 171 -5.14 4.00 -17.36
CA ALA A 171 -5.39 5.42 -17.56
C ALA A 171 -6.11 6.06 -16.35
N ARG A 172 -7.09 5.35 -15.77
CA ARG A 172 -7.82 5.81 -14.60
C ARG A 172 -6.94 5.93 -13.35
N VAL A 173 -5.97 5.02 -13.16
CA VAL A 173 -4.98 5.12 -12.07
C VAL A 173 -4.12 6.37 -12.24
N LEU A 174 -3.56 6.60 -13.44
CA LEU A 174 -2.71 7.77 -13.73
C LEU A 174 -3.46 9.12 -13.55
N ASP A 175 -4.74 9.19 -13.93
CA ASP A 175 -5.54 10.39 -13.69
C ASP A 175 -5.87 10.59 -12.21
N LEU A 176 -6.12 9.50 -11.46
CA LEU A 176 -6.33 9.57 -10.00
C LEU A 176 -5.06 10.05 -9.29
N GLU A 177 -3.89 9.50 -9.64
CA GLU A 177 -2.58 9.95 -9.15
C GLU A 177 -2.38 11.45 -9.42
N ARG A 178 -2.62 11.92 -10.65
CA ARG A 178 -2.54 13.35 -10.98
C ARG A 178 -3.48 14.22 -10.14
N THR A 179 -4.73 13.79 -9.92
CA THR A 179 -5.66 14.54 -9.07
C THR A 179 -5.25 14.57 -7.60
N VAL A 180 -4.57 13.53 -7.10
CA VAL A 180 -3.98 13.52 -5.76
C VAL A 180 -2.83 14.52 -5.68
N GLU A 181 -1.89 14.50 -6.63
CA GLU A 181 -0.79 15.48 -6.68
C GLU A 181 -1.30 16.94 -6.76
N GLU A 182 -2.33 17.22 -7.55
CA GLU A 182 -2.93 18.56 -7.65
C GLU A 182 -3.64 18.97 -6.35
N ALA A 183 -4.32 18.02 -5.69
CA ALA A 183 -4.90 18.22 -4.36
C ALA A 183 -3.84 18.38 -3.26
N GLU A 184 -2.61 17.89 -3.45
CA GLU A 184 -1.47 18.08 -2.55
C GLU A 184 -0.83 19.45 -2.75
N ARG A 185 -0.50 19.83 -4.00
CA ARG A 185 0.04 21.16 -4.33
C ARG A 185 -0.86 22.31 -3.83
N THR A 186 -2.18 22.14 -3.89
CA THR A 186 -3.16 23.11 -3.38
C THR A 186 -3.26 23.14 -1.85
N ARG A 187 -2.98 22.01 -1.17
CA ARG A 187 -2.85 21.96 0.30
C ARG A 187 -1.53 22.55 0.78
N ASP A 188 -0.43 22.30 0.07
CA ASP A 188 0.91 22.82 0.42
C ASP A 188 0.97 24.34 0.30
N THR A 189 0.40 24.91 -0.76
CA THR A 189 0.30 26.38 -0.93
C THR A 189 -0.55 27.01 0.17
N ALA A 190 -1.74 26.48 0.46
CA ALA A 190 -2.56 26.95 1.59
C ALA A 190 -1.85 26.78 2.96
N GLY A 191 -1.07 25.72 3.13
CA GLY A 191 -0.25 25.47 4.32
C GLY A 191 0.89 26.48 4.49
N GLN A 192 1.57 26.84 3.40
CA GLN A 192 2.62 27.85 3.36
C GLN A 192 2.09 29.24 3.70
N ASP A 193 0.97 29.66 3.10
CA ASP A 193 0.31 30.94 3.40
C ASP A 193 -0.10 31.03 4.88
N GLY A 194 -0.74 29.98 5.41
CA GLY A 194 -1.11 29.90 6.82
C GLY A 194 0.09 29.84 7.78
N LEU A 195 1.27 29.39 7.33
CA LEU A 195 2.50 29.39 8.12
C LEU A 195 3.17 30.78 8.09
N ALA A 196 3.16 31.46 6.94
CA ALA A 196 3.61 32.85 6.80
C ALA A 196 2.79 33.81 7.69
N GLU A 197 1.46 33.65 7.74
CA GLU A 197 0.60 34.48 8.61
C GLU A 197 0.89 34.25 10.10
N ARG A 198 1.07 32.99 10.51
CA ARG A 198 1.47 32.63 11.90
C ARG A 198 2.85 33.17 12.27
N LEU A 199 3.82 33.11 11.36
CA LEU A 199 5.15 33.71 11.57
C LEU A 199 5.06 35.23 11.72
N ALA A 200 4.27 35.90 10.88
CA ALA A 200 4.03 37.34 10.98
C ALA A 200 3.34 37.74 12.29
N ALA A 201 2.43 36.90 12.82
CA ALA A 201 1.83 37.11 14.14
C ALA A 201 2.86 36.97 15.28
N ALA A 202 3.68 35.92 15.26
CA ALA A 202 4.72 35.69 16.28
C ALA A 202 5.79 36.80 16.28
N VAL A 203 6.18 37.34 15.12
CA VAL A 203 7.09 38.48 15.03
C VAL A 203 6.50 39.73 15.67
N ARG A 204 5.21 40.02 15.42
CA ARG A 204 4.50 41.15 16.05
C ARG A 204 4.42 41.00 17.57
N GLU A 205 4.12 39.80 18.08
CA GLU A 205 4.08 39.52 19.52
C GLU A 205 5.46 39.70 20.18
N LYS A 206 6.52 39.16 19.56
CA LYS A 206 7.91 39.32 20.01
C LYS A 206 8.32 40.80 20.09
N ASP A 207 7.93 41.62 19.10
CA ASP A 207 8.23 43.05 19.10
C ASP A 207 7.43 43.83 20.17
N GLN A 208 6.17 43.45 20.43
CA GLN A 208 5.37 43.99 21.54
C GLN A 208 5.99 43.66 22.90
N LEU A 209 6.40 42.41 23.13
CA LEU A 209 7.09 41.98 24.36
C LEU A 209 8.43 42.72 24.54
N ALA A 210 9.20 42.91 23.46
CA ALA A 210 10.44 43.68 23.48
C ALA A 210 10.21 45.18 23.77
N ALA A 211 9.08 45.76 23.33
CA ALA A 211 8.68 47.11 23.70
C ALA A 211 8.26 47.21 25.18
N ALA A 212 7.46 46.25 25.66
CA ALA A 212 7.03 46.18 27.06
C ALA A 212 8.22 46.03 28.03
N LEU A 213 9.20 45.18 27.70
CA LEU A 213 10.42 44.99 28.49
C LEU A 213 11.26 46.27 28.57
N ARG A 214 11.41 47.01 27.46
CA ARG A 214 12.07 48.32 27.46
C ARG A 214 11.33 49.34 28.33
N ALA A 215 10.00 49.42 28.20
CA ALA A 215 9.20 50.31 29.03
C ALA A 215 9.27 49.95 30.53
N ALA A 216 9.33 48.66 30.88
CA ALA A 216 9.51 48.20 32.25
C ALA A 216 10.89 48.59 32.83
N ARG A 217 11.97 48.39 32.07
CA ARG A 217 13.34 48.80 32.46
C ARG A 217 13.41 50.31 32.71
N ASN A 218 12.94 51.13 31.79
CA ASN A 218 12.93 52.59 31.95
C ASN A 218 12.16 53.04 33.21
N ARG A 219 11.08 52.34 33.61
CA ARG A 219 10.36 52.62 34.87
C ARG A 219 11.20 52.28 36.10
N VAL A 220 11.95 51.18 36.07
CA VAL A 220 12.88 50.81 37.16
C VAL A 220 13.97 51.86 37.31
N ASP A 221 14.59 52.30 36.22
CA ASP A 221 15.65 53.32 36.23
C ASP A 221 15.15 54.66 36.82
N VAL A 222 13.95 55.11 36.41
CA VAL A 222 13.31 56.32 36.96
C VAL A 222 12.97 56.16 38.46
N LEU A 223 12.54 54.97 38.90
CA LEU A 223 12.28 54.71 40.32
C LEU A 223 13.59 54.67 41.14
N GLN A 224 14.66 54.07 40.62
CA GLN A 224 15.97 54.07 41.26
C GLN A 224 16.53 55.49 41.38
N ALA A 225 16.42 56.31 40.33
CA ALA A 225 16.82 57.72 40.38
C ALA A 225 16.01 58.52 41.43
N ARG A 226 14.71 58.27 41.55
CA ARG A 226 13.87 58.87 42.60
C ARG A 226 14.26 58.41 44.01
N VAL A 227 14.58 57.13 44.21
CA VAL A 227 15.07 56.62 45.49
C VAL A 227 16.40 57.29 45.86
N ALA A 228 17.37 57.35 44.95
CA ALA A 228 18.65 58.03 45.18
C ALA A 228 18.46 59.53 45.49
N MET A 229 17.53 60.21 44.82
CA MET A 229 17.17 61.60 45.11
C MET A 229 16.58 61.78 46.53
N LEU A 230 15.70 60.87 46.94
CA LEU A 230 15.10 60.88 48.29
C LEU A 230 16.12 60.54 49.39
N GLU A 231 17.05 59.63 49.12
CA GLU A 231 18.18 59.32 50.02
C GLU A 231 19.17 60.48 50.14
N GLY A 232 19.39 61.22 49.04
CA GLY A 232 20.16 62.45 49.02
C GLY A 232 19.47 63.64 49.70
N SER A 233 18.16 63.62 49.89
CA SER A 233 17.38 64.76 50.40
C SER A 233 17.80 65.20 51.80
N THR A 234 17.91 66.51 52.00
CA THR A 234 18.23 67.14 53.29
C THR A 234 17.21 66.80 54.38
N SER A 235 15.94 66.60 54.04
CA SER A 235 14.90 66.18 54.99
C SER A 235 15.12 64.77 55.53
N LEU A 236 15.62 63.81 54.74
CA LEU A 236 15.99 62.48 55.25
C LEU A 236 17.26 62.54 56.11
N ARG A 237 18.20 63.43 55.77
CA ARG A 237 19.40 63.70 56.58
C ARG A 237 19.06 64.34 57.94
N VAL A 238 18.14 65.30 57.97
CA VAL A 238 17.60 65.90 59.20
C VAL A 238 16.83 64.86 60.02
N GLY A 239 16.02 64.00 59.38
CA GLY A 239 15.34 62.89 60.04
C GLY A 239 16.30 61.88 60.67
N LYS A 240 17.35 61.45 59.95
CA LYS A 240 18.42 60.59 60.49
C LYS A 240 19.20 61.27 61.62
N ALA A 241 19.45 62.58 61.53
CA ALA A 241 20.10 63.34 62.61
C ALA A 241 19.23 63.39 63.89
N LEU A 242 17.93 63.66 63.75
CA LEU A 242 16.96 63.63 64.85
C LEU A 242 16.86 62.24 65.51
N VAL A 243 16.79 61.17 64.72
CA VAL A 243 16.75 59.79 65.24
C VAL A 243 18.08 59.39 65.90
N THR A 244 19.21 59.93 65.42
CA THR A 244 20.52 59.70 66.05
C THR A 244 20.62 60.43 67.39
N ALA A 245 20.15 61.69 67.46
CA ALA A 245 20.04 62.44 68.72
C ALA A 245 19.11 61.76 69.74
N ALA A 246 18.02 61.13 69.28
CA ALA A 246 17.12 60.34 70.13
C ALA A 246 17.76 59.03 70.67
N ARG A 247 18.83 58.52 70.04
CA ARG A 247 19.56 57.32 70.47
C ARG A 247 20.78 57.58 71.38
N SER A 248 21.21 58.83 71.56
CA SER A 248 22.40 59.18 72.36
C SER A 248 22.19 60.38 73.31
N PRO A 249 21.30 60.28 74.32
CA PRO A 249 20.76 61.43 75.06
C PRO A 249 21.69 62.12 76.08
N LYS A 250 23.02 61.93 76.03
CA LYS A 250 23.96 62.47 77.05
C LYS A 250 24.70 63.76 76.68
N ARG A 251 24.48 64.35 75.50
CA ARG A 251 24.93 65.73 75.16
C ARG A 251 23.92 66.42 74.26
N GLY A 252 23.40 67.57 74.69
CA GLY A 252 22.55 68.44 73.86
C GLY A 252 21.04 68.30 74.09
N ALA A 253 20.56 68.64 75.29
CA ALA A 253 19.15 68.94 75.48
C ALA A 253 18.83 70.35 74.96
N VAL A 254 17.76 70.49 74.15
CA VAL A 254 16.68 71.50 74.28
C VAL A 254 15.75 71.44 73.05
N ARG A 255 14.44 71.20 73.32
CA ARG A 255 13.24 71.43 72.47
C ARG A 255 13.14 70.77 71.08
N LEU A 256 12.09 69.95 70.91
CA LEU A 256 11.08 70.09 69.85
C LEU A 256 9.72 69.50 70.35
N PRO A 257 8.53 70.02 69.95
CA PRO A 257 7.24 69.68 70.58
C PRO A 257 6.61 68.33 70.18
N GLY A 258 5.64 67.88 70.99
CA GLY A 258 5.06 66.54 70.98
C GLY A 258 3.78 66.33 70.16
N GLU A 259 3.75 66.75 68.90
CA GLU A 259 2.69 66.37 67.95
C GLU A 259 3.30 65.63 66.76
N LEU A 260 3.17 64.29 66.74
CA LEU A 260 3.24 63.42 65.53
C LEU A 260 3.08 61.89 65.80
N TYR A 261 2.62 61.47 66.99
CA TYR A 261 2.39 60.03 67.28
C TYR A 261 0.99 59.52 66.85
N GLY A 262 0.16 60.37 66.23
CA GLY A 262 -1.28 60.19 66.10
C GLY A 262 -1.82 59.71 64.74
N LEU A 263 -1.03 59.12 63.84
CA LEU A 263 -1.49 58.78 62.48
C LEU A 263 -1.01 57.42 61.92
N TRP A 264 -0.65 56.46 62.78
CA TRP A 264 -0.22 55.12 62.35
C TRP A 264 -0.93 53.95 63.06
N ARG A 265 -2.27 53.95 63.11
CA ARG A 265 -3.03 52.71 63.36
C ARG A 265 -4.54 52.74 62.97
N GLY A 266 -4.91 51.96 61.94
CA GLY A 266 -6.26 51.42 61.71
C GLY A 266 -7.21 52.21 60.78
N ARG A 267 -8.26 51.61 60.17
CA ARG A 267 -8.59 50.17 59.98
C ARG A 267 -9.78 49.99 58.97
N ARG A 268 -9.72 48.95 58.10
CA ARG A 268 -10.82 48.15 57.47
C ARG A 268 -12.02 48.78 56.69
N ARG A 269 -12.18 48.28 55.44
CA ARG A 269 -13.39 47.73 54.73
C ARG A 269 -14.82 48.23 55.07
N ALA A 270 -15.57 48.64 54.02
CA ALA A 270 -16.90 48.11 53.56
C ALA A 270 -17.53 49.00 52.44
N ALA A 271 -18.56 48.61 51.65
CA ALA A 271 -18.87 47.34 50.94
C ALA A 271 -20.08 47.50 49.95
N GLY A 272 -20.05 46.88 48.75
CA GLY A 272 -21.23 46.52 47.93
C GLY A 272 -21.72 47.52 46.86
N PRO A 273 -22.72 47.17 46.01
CA PRO A 273 -23.50 45.92 45.95
C PRO A 273 -23.42 45.17 44.58
N ALA A 274 -24.31 44.20 44.33
CA ALA A 274 -24.34 43.34 43.14
C ALA A 274 -25.73 43.24 42.46
N SER A 275 -25.74 42.84 41.19
CA SER A 275 -26.88 42.32 40.40
C SER A 275 -26.29 41.50 39.22
N GLY A 276 -26.87 40.44 38.67
CA GLY A 276 -28.12 39.71 38.92
C GLY A 276 -28.04 38.34 38.19
N SER A 277 -29.06 37.50 38.30
CA SER A 277 -28.91 36.03 38.19
C SER A 277 -29.44 35.33 36.91
N THR A 278 -28.58 34.48 36.32
CA THR A 278 -28.93 33.12 35.76
C THR A 278 -29.93 33.04 34.57
N PRO A 279 -30.25 31.83 34.03
CA PRO A 279 -29.41 31.10 33.07
C PRO A 279 -30.18 30.74 31.78
N LYS A 280 -29.51 30.27 30.71
CA LYS A 280 -30.23 29.64 29.58
C LYS A 280 -29.39 28.66 28.76
N ASP A 281 -29.86 27.41 28.68
CA ASP A 281 -29.44 26.42 27.69
C ASP A 281 -29.74 26.87 26.26
N ARG A 282 -28.81 26.53 25.35
CA ARG A 282 -29.03 26.18 23.93
C ARG A 282 -27.71 25.55 23.45
N ALA A 283 -27.65 24.24 23.26
CA ALA A 283 -28.35 23.47 22.23
C ALA A 283 -27.89 23.87 20.82
N GLU A 284 -27.44 22.88 20.06
CA GLU A 284 -26.81 22.98 18.76
C GLU A 284 -27.73 23.61 17.71
N PRO A 285 -27.18 24.34 16.72
CA PRO A 285 -27.89 24.60 15.48
C PRO A 285 -27.78 23.37 14.57
N ASP A 286 -28.86 22.59 14.50
CA ASP A 286 -29.11 21.63 13.42
C ASP A 286 -28.85 22.30 12.07
N THR A 287 -27.84 21.81 11.35
CA THR A 287 -27.60 22.19 9.96
C THR A 287 -28.29 21.16 9.09
N PRO A 288 -29.17 21.55 8.13
CA PRO A 288 -29.97 20.59 7.39
C PRO A 288 -29.09 19.61 6.63
N MET A 289 -29.43 18.32 6.72
CA MET A 289 -28.72 17.23 6.06
C MET A 289 -28.61 17.49 4.55
N ASP A 290 -27.40 17.74 4.07
CA ASP A 290 -27.10 17.72 2.64
C ASP A 290 -27.31 16.28 2.12
N GLY A 291 -28.12 16.11 1.08
CA GLY A 291 -28.54 14.82 0.52
C GLY A 291 -27.44 14.09 -0.25
N ARG A 292 -26.18 14.25 0.15
CA ARG A 292 -25.03 13.57 -0.45
C ARG A 292 -24.84 12.23 0.23
N PHE A 293 -25.11 11.17 -0.52
CA PHE A 293 -24.61 9.84 -0.22
C PHE A 293 -23.08 9.88 -0.16
N HIS A 294 -22.54 10.07 1.04
CA HIS A 294 -21.16 9.78 1.32
C HIS A 294 -20.98 8.27 1.17
N LEU A 295 -20.42 7.85 0.03
CA LEU A 295 -19.82 6.53 -0.14
C LEU A 295 -18.56 6.46 0.75
N ALA A 296 -18.79 6.40 2.06
CA ALA A 296 -17.81 5.93 3.02
C ALA A 296 -17.53 4.47 2.67
N HIS A 297 -16.48 4.22 1.90
CA HIS A 297 -16.02 2.88 1.56
C HIS A 297 -15.47 2.22 2.82
N ARG A 298 -16.38 1.69 3.64
CA ARG A 298 -16.07 0.92 4.84
C ARG A 298 -15.88 -0.54 4.46
N ALA A 299 -14.91 -0.81 3.57
CA ALA A 299 -14.35 -2.14 3.40
C ALA A 299 -13.45 -2.49 4.59
N LEU A 300 -14.06 -2.56 5.79
CA LEU A 300 -13.59 -3.43 6.84
C LEU A 300 -13.95 -4.86 6.43
N THR A 301 -13.27 -5.37 5.41
CA THR A 301 -13.13 -6.81 5.22
C THR A 301 -12.28 -7.30 6.38
N VAL A 302 -12.94 -7.68 7.48
CA VAL A 302 -12.35 -8.52 8.53
C VAL A 302 -12.20 -9.94 7.95
N ALA A 303 -11.33 -10.05 6.95
CA ALA A 303 -10.69 -11.30 6.62
C ALA A 303 -9.71 -11.63 7.76
N PRO A 304 -9.46 -12.91 8.07
CA PRO A 304 -8.33 -13.26 8.92
C PRO A 304 -7.05 -12.72 8.28
N ARG A 305 -6.29 -11.91 9.02
CA ARG A 305 -4.97 -11.45 8.57
C ARG A 305 -4.06 -12.67 8.49
N ASP A 306 -3.64 -13.00 7.28
CA ASP A 306 -2.72 -14.09 6.97
C ASP A 306 -1.25 -13.67 7.13
N ARG A 307 -0.98 -12.36 7.15
CA ARG A 307 0.35 -11.76 7.25
C ARG A 307 0.39 -10.66 8.32
N LEU A 308 1.55 -10.50 8.96
CA LEU A 308 1.84 -9.39 9.87
C LEU A 308 1.67 -8.04 9.16
N VAL A 309 0.98 -7.10 9.80
CA VAL A 309 0.82 -5.71 9.37
C VAL A 309 1.67 -4.81 10.27
N VAL A 310 2.73 -4.23 9.70
CA VAL A 310 3.66 -3.37 10.41
C VAL A 310 3.46 -1.92 9.97
N ALA A 311 3.05 -1.05 10.89
CA ALA A 311 3.23 0.38 10.70
C ALA A 311 4.63 0.75 11.18
N GLY A 312 5.35 1.63 10.48
CA GLY A 312 6.65 2.03 11.01
C GLY A 312 7.41 3.16 10.35
N VAL A 313 8.32 3.69 11.14
CA VAL A 313 9.36 4.63 10.74
C VAL A 313 10.54 3.82 10.23
N PHE A 314 10.68 3.73 8.91
CA PHE A 314 11.68 2.89 8.24
C PHE A 314 12.50 3.68 7.23
N THR A 315 13.75 3.22 7.02
CA THR A 315 14.53 3.57 5.83
C THR A 315 13.83 3.01 4.58
N PRO A 316 14.03 3.60 3.39
CA PRO A 316 13.43 3.07 2.15
C PRO A 316 13.82 1.61 1.88
N ALA A 317 15.10 1.26 2.11
CA ALA A 317 15.62 -0.09 1.88
C ALA A 317 14.99 -1.13 2.81
N THR A 318 14.91 -0.86 4.12
CA THR A 318 14.26 -1.77 5.08
C THR A 318 12.77 -1.93 4.80
N ALA A 319 12.08 -0.86 4.42
CA ALA A 319 10.66 -0.95 4.04
C ALA A 319 10.45 -1.86 2.81
N GLU A 320 11.32 -1.75 1.79
CA GLU A 320 11.29 -2.61 0.61
C GLU A 320 11.59 -4.08 0.95
N ASP A 321 12.59 -4.34 1.79
CA ASP A 321 12.94 -5.71 2.20
C ASP A 321 11.84 -6.36 3.04
N PHE A 322 11.23 -5.61 3.96
CA PHE A 322 10.13 -6.09 4.79
C PHE A 322 8.86 -6.38 3.96
N ALA A 323 8.58 -5.57 2.93
CA ALA A 323 7.39 -5.72 2.08
C ALA A 323 7.29 -7.07 1.34
N ALA A 324 8.41 -7.79 1.19
CA ALA A 324 8.43 -9.14 0.65
C ALA A 324 7.65 -10.13 1.54
N ASP A 325 7.78 -10.02 2.86
CA ASP A 325 7.23 -10.97 3.83
C ASP A 325 5.99 -10.44 4.56
N VAL A 326 5.93 -9.13 4.84
CA VAL A 326 4.88 -8.51 5.68
C VAL A 326 4.26 -7.28 5.01
N VAL A 327 3.08 -6.84 5.47
CA VAL A 327 2.45 -5.61 4.96
C VAL A 327 3.08 -4.42 5.68
N VAL A 328 3.72 -3.51 4.93
CA VAL A 328 4.47 -2.38 5.50
C VAL A 328 3.76 -1.05 5.22
N ASN A 329 3.27 -0.40 6.28
CA ASN A 329 2.75 0.96 6.24
C ASN A 329 3.84 1.93 6.74
N ARG A 330 4.65 2.45 5.81
CA ARG A 330 5.69 3.42 6.13
C ARG A 330 5.07 4.75 6.55
N LEU A 331 5.43 5.25 7.73
CA LEU A 331 4.84 6.46 8.31
C LEU A 331 5.69 7.70 8.03
N LEU A 332 5.03 8.81 7.74
CA LEU A 332 5.61 10.16 7.68
C LEU A 332 5.20 10.94 8.94
N PRO A 333 5.90 12.02 9.31
CA PRO A 333 5.55 12.80 10.50
C PRO A 333 4.12 13.39 10.46
N HIS A 334 3.62 13.72 9.27
CA HIS A 334 2.32 14.37 9.10
C HIS A 334 1.13 13.41 8.94
N ASP A 335 1.36 12.15 8.57
CA ASP A 335 0.29 11.16 8.32
C ASP A 335 0.26 10.01 9.35
N GLY A 336 1.33 9.81 10.14
CA GLY A 336 1.53 8.59 10.92
C GLY A 336 0.37 8.25 11.85
N ARG A 337 -0.21 9.26 12.50
CA ARG A 337 -1.40 9.11 13.36
C ARG A 337 -2.62 8.59 12.58
N LEU A 338 -2.87 9.16 11.40
CA LEU A 338 -3.99 8.78 10.54
C LEU A 338 -3.82 7.37 10.00
N LEU A 339 -2.59 6.99 9.63
CA LEU A 339 -2.28 5.64 9.15
C LEU A 339 -2.44 4.59 10.25
N VAL A 340 -1.95 4.82 11.47
CA VAL A 340 -2.16 3.91 12.61
C VAL A 340 -3.67 3.72 12.87
N GLN A 341 -4.44 4.82 12.92
CA GLN A 341 -5.89 4.75 13.15
C GLN A 341 -6.67 4.05 12.03
N ARG A 342 -6.25 4.19 10.77
CA ARG A 342 -6.97 3.61 9.60
C ARG A 342 -6.56 2.19 9.27
N THR A 343 -5.31 1.81 9.51
CA THR A 343 -4.77 0.49 9.14
C THR A 343 -4.84 -0.52 10.29
N ASP A 344 -4.98 -0.04 11.54
CA ASP A 344 -4.97 -0.87 12.77
C ASP A 344 -3.81 -1.88 12.74
N PRO A 345 -2.55 -1.43 12.69
CA PRO A 345 -1.40 -2.31 12.51
C PRO A 345 -1.25 -3.27 13.70
N ASP A 346 -0.69 -4.45 13.46
CA ASP A 346 -0.44 -5.41 14.54
C ASP A 346 0.67 -4.88 15.48
N VAL A 347 1.61 -4.10 14.94
CA VAL A 347 2.73 -3.50 15.67
C VAL A 347 3.19 -2.18 15.02
N LEU A 348 3.58 -1.21 15.86
CA LEU A 348 4.34 -0.03 15.44
C LEU A 348 5.84 -0.31 15.63
N VAL A 349 6.63 -0.09 14.59
CA VAL A 349 8.09 -0.23 14.63
C VAL A 349 8.78 1.08 14.29
N VAL A 350 9.83 1.42 15.03
CA VAL A 350 10.65 2.61 14.76
C VAL A 350 12.10 2.16 14.62
N GLN A 351 12.63 2.25 13.39
CA GLN A 351 14.01 1.92 13.07
C GLN A 351 14.93 3.07 13.46
N LEU A 352 15.96 2.79 14.27
CA LEU A 352 16.84 3.83 14.82
C LEU A 352 17.64 4.53 13.71
N SER A 353 18.13 3.79 12.71
CA SER A 353 18.80 4.41 11.55
C SER A 353 17.89 5.30 10.70
N ALA A 354 16.57 5.06 10.67
CA ALA A 354 15.61 5.92 9.98
C ALA A 354 15.40 7.27 10.69
N CYS A 355 15.74 7.36 11.97
CA CYS A 355 15.75 8.59 12.75
C CYS A 355 17.06 9.39 12.64
N THR A 356 18.15 8.80 12.14
CA THR A 356 19.48 9.45 12.06
C THR A 356 20.11 9.50 10.68
N GLY A 357 19.60 8.75 9.71
CA GLY A 357 19.97 8.85 8.30
C GLY A 357 19.15 9.88 7.54
N ASP A 358 19.22 9.83 6.21
CA ASP A 358 18.46 10.70 5.33
C ASP A 358 16.99 10.27 5.25
N GLY A 359 16.07 11.17 5.60
CA GLY A 359 14.63 10.89 5.55
C GLY A 359 13.76 11.87 6.31
N PRO A 360 12.43 11.69 6.26
CA PRO A 360 11.46 12.62 6.85
C PRO A 360 11.46 12.60 8.39
N TRP A 361 12.05 11.57 9.00
CA TRP A 361 12.24 11.44 10.46
C TRP A 361 13.68 11.71 10.91
N SER A 362 14.54 12.23 10.03
CA SER A 362 15.93 12.55 10.37
C SER A 362 16.01 13.51 11.56
N LEU A 363 17.05 13.35 12.37
CA LEU A 363 17.30 14.04 13.64
C LEU A 363 16.34 13.70 14.79
N THR A 364 15.37 12.79 14.63
CA THR A 364 14.51 12.37 15.74
C THR A 364 15.32 11.64 16.82
N GLY A 365 15.09 11.99 18.08
CA GLY A 365 15.82 11.50 19.25
C GLY A 365 17.21 12.10 19.43
N THR A 366 17.64 13.04 18.60
CA THR A 366 18.92 13.76 18.78
C THR A 366 18.78 14.99 19.70
N GLY A 367 17.56 15.47 19.92
CA GLY A 367 17.27 16.75 20.55
C GLY A 367 17.40 17.97 19.61
N LEU A 368 17.82 17.78 18.36
CA LEU A 368 17.87 18.85 17.34
C LEU A 368 16.53 19.09 16.64
N ALA A 369 15.61 18.10 16.68
CA ALA A 369 14.27 18.17 16.07
C ALA A 369 13.16 17.90 17.10
N PRO A 370 12.95 18.80 18.09
CA PRO A 370 12.01 18.57 19.21
C PRO A 370 10.54 18.43 18.79
N ASP A 371 10.16 18.93 17.61
CA ASP A 371 8.81 18.73 17.07
C ASP A 371 8.62 17.32 16.49
N LEU A 372 9.67 16.69 15.93
CA LEU A 372 9.63 15.28 15.54
C LEU A 372 9.64 14.37 16.78
N ASP A 373 10.41 14.72 17.82
CA ASP A 373 10.39 14.03 19.11
C ASP A 373 8.98 14.02 19.73
N ARG A 374 8.27 15.16 19.67
CA ARG A 374 6.88 15.28 20.11
C ARG A 374 5.93 14.45 19.26
N THR A 375 6.04 14.57 17.92
CA THR A 375 5.22 13.81 16.96
C THR A 375 5.36 12.30 17.16
N LEU A 376 6.59 11.83 17.41
CA LEU A 376 6.87 10.43 17.72
C LEU A 376 6.26 10.02 19.06
N ALA A 377 6.36 10.84 20.10
CA ALA A 377 5.73 10.57 21.39
C ALA A 377 4.19 10.50 21.30
N GLU A 378 3.57 11.36 20.49
CA GLU A 378 2.13 11.32 20.20
C GLU A 378 1.73 10.03 19.45
N LEU A 379 2.52 9.61 18.46
CA LEU A 379 2.32 8.36 17.71
C LEU A 379 2.46 7.11 18.60
N LEU A 380 3.39 7.13 19.56
CA LEU A 380 3.55 6.08 20.57
C LEU A 380 2.38 6.04 21.57
N ALA A 381 1.78 7.19 21.89
CA ALA A 381 0.59 7.26 22.73
C ALA A 381 -0.65 6.73 22.00
N GLU A 382 -0.86 7.12 20.73
CA GLU A 382 -1.97 6.63 19.89
C GLU A 382 -1.92 5.12 19.70
N THR A 383 -0.73 4.56 19.42
CA THR A 383 -0.53 3.10 19.28
C THR A 383 -0.96 2.33 20.54
N ARG A 384 -0.63 2.87 21.72
CA ARG A 384 -1.05 2.28 23.02
C ARG A 384 -2.55 2.40 23.27
N VAL A 385 -3.17 3.50 22.87
CA VAL A 385 -4.64 3.67 22.95
C VAL A 385 -5.36 2.62 22.09
N SER A 386 -4.79 2.27 20.93
CA SER A 386 -5.25 1.16 20.08
C SER A 386 -4.90 -0.24 20.61
N GLY A 387 -4.23 -0.36 21.77
CA GLY A 387 -3.84 -1.64 22.35
C GLY A 387 -2.75 -2.40 21.58
N ARG A 388 -1.98 -1.70 20.73
CA ARG A 388 -0.91 -2.28 19.90
C ARG A 388 0.46 -2.05 20.52
N SER A 389 1.41 -2.95 20.24
CA SER A 389 2.78 -2.85 20.75
C SER A 389 3.58 -1.81 19.95
N ALA A 390 4.37 -0.98 20.65
CA ALA A 390 5.36 -0.10 20.05
C ALA A 390 6.79 -0.60 20.32
N VAL A 391 7.54 -0.84 19.24
CA VAL A 391 8.86 -1.48 19.26
C VAL A 391 9.94 -0.56 18.69
N LEU A 392 11.01 -0.33 19.46
CA LEU A 392 12.22 0.31 18.95
C LEU A 392 13.14 -0.75 18.32
N TRP A 393 13.48 -0.59 17.05
CA TRP A 393 14.47 -1.43 16.37
C TRP A 393 15.82 -0.72 16.34
N ARG A 394 16.79 -1.22 17.12
CA ARG A 394 18.14 -0.66 17.24
C ARG A 394 19.10 -1.41 16.32
N ASP A 395 19.10 -0.98 15.06
CA ASP A 395 20.00 -1.46 14.01
C ASP A 395 21.34 -0.72 13.96
N VAL A 396 21.44 0.45 14.59
CA VAL A 396 22.68 1.23 14.75
C VAL A 396 22.88 1.68 16.21
N PRO A 397 24.11 2.07 16.63
CA PRO A 397 24.42 2.29 18.05
C PRO A 397 23.55 3.38 18.71
N PRO A 398 22.96 3.17 19.90
CA PRO A 398 21.97 4.07 20.49
C PRO A 398 22.49 5.47 20.82
N ALA A 399 23.82 5.68 20.80
CA ALA A 399 24.45 6.98 21.01
C ALA A 399 24.10 8.01 19.92
N VAL A 400 23.66 7.60 18.71
CA VAL A 400 23.30 8.54 17.64
C VAL A 400 21.94 9.22 17.85
N ALA A 401 21.03 8.61 18.64
CA ALA A 401 19.70 9.15 18.94
C ALA A 401 19.30 8.87 20.41
N PRO A 402 20.03 9.43 21.40
CA PRO A 402 19.87 9.08 22.82
C PRO A 402 18.51 9.46 23.41
N GLY A 403 17.77 10.37 22.79
CA GLY A 403 16.40 10.74 23.13
C GLY A 403 15.40 9.63 22.90
N LEU A 404 15.60 8.75 21.90
CA LEU A 404 14.71 7.60 21.68
C LEU A 404 14.66 6.68 22.89
N ALA A 405 15.78 6.48 23.59
CA ALA A 405 15.83 5.66 24.80
C ALA A 405 15.02 6.22 26.00
N ARG A 406 14.53 7.46 25.90
CA ARG A 406 13.67 8.10 26.92
C ARG A 406 12.18 7.99 26.61
N LEU A 407 11.82 7.60 25.38
CA LEU A 407 10.44 7.35 25.01
C LEU A 407 9.97 6.02 25.61
N ALA A 408 8.68 5.92 25.89
CA ALA A 408 8.09 4.67 26.34
C ALA A 408 8.01 3.70 25.15
N TRP A 409 8.69 2.56 25.25
CA TRP A 409 8.62 1.42 24.32
C TRP A 409 8.13 0.19 25.05
N ASP A 410 7.37 -0.66 24.36
CA ASP A 410 6.86 -1.90 24.93
C ASP A 410 7.86 -3.05 24.69
N ALA A 411 8.68 -2.95 23.65
CA ALA A 411 9.88 -3.78 23.45
C ALA A 411 11.00 -3.02 22.73
N VAL A 412 12.23 -3.52 22.86
CA VAL A 412 13.41 -3.06 22.10
C VAL A 412 14.06 -4.26 21.43
N LEU A 413 14.30 -4.16 20.12
CA LEU A 413 14.96 -5.16 19.31
C LEU A 413 16.38 -4.72 18.97
N ASP A 414 17.36 -5.36 19.61
CA ASP A 414 18.77 -5.26 19.26
C ASP A 414 19.11 -6.31 18.20
N ALA A 415 19.15 -5.86 16.94
CA ALA A 415 19.53 -6.64 15.76
C ALA A 415 19.64 -5.72 14.53
N ASP A 416 20.39 -6.15 13.52
CA ASP A 416 20.20 -5.69 12.15
C ASP A 416 18.76 -5.99 11.64
N THR A 417 18.41 -5.49 10.46
CA THR A 417 17.12 -5.75 9.81
C THR A 417 17.09 -7.05 8.99
N GLY A 418 18.18 -7.83 9.06
CA GLY A 418 18.40 -9.05 8.31
C GLY A 418 18.70 -8.80 6.83
N VAL A 419 19.10 -9.87 6.13
CA VAL A 419 19.42 -9.85 4.71
C VAL A 419 18.31 -10.54 3.92
N ARG A 420 17.79 -9.86 2.88
CA ARG A 420 16.87 -10.48 1.93
C ARG A 420 17.65 -11.40 0.99
N LEU A 421 17.33 -12.70 1.00
CA LEU A 421 18.06 -13.71 0.19
C LEU A 421 18.13 -13.36 -1.30
N GLY A 422 17.05 -12.83 -1.88
CA GLY A 422 17.03 -12.38 -3.28
C GLY A 422 17.93 -11.18 -3.62
N ARG A 423 18.68 -10.61 -2.66
CA ARG A 423 19.74 -9.61 -2.90
C ARG A 423 21.16 -10.20 -2.86
N LEU A 424 21.32 -11.47 -2.49
CA LEU A 424 22.61 -12.17 -2.51
C LEU A 424 22.86 -12.76 -3.90
N ASP A 425 24.10 -12.76 -4.36
CA ASP A 425 24.48 -13.49 -5.58
C ASP A 425 24.86 -14.94 -5.21
N PRO A 426 24.08 -15.96 -5.61
CA PRO A 426 24.36 -17.36 -5.29
C PRO A 426 25.68 -17.87 -5.89
N VAL A 427 26.18 -17.25 -6.96
CA VAL A 427 27.45 -17.62 -7.61
C VAL A 427 28.64 -17.02 -6.86
N ALA A 428 28.51 -15.80 -6.35
CA ALA A 428 29.59 -15.11 -5.63
C ALA A 428 29.68 -15.50 -4.14
N GLU A 429 28.54 -15.65 -3.45
CA GLU A 429 28.46 -15.93 -2.01
C GLU A 429 28.50 -17.44 -1.70
N GLY A 430 28.08 -18.29 -2.65
CA GLY A 430 28.02 -19.74 -2.50
C GLY A 430 26.87 -20.25 -1.61
N ARG A 431 26.64 -21.56 -1.67
CA ARG A 431 25.49 -22.21 -1.00
C ARG A 431 25.57 -22.17 0.53
N GLU A 432 26.75 -22.35 1.11
CA GLU A 432 26.91 -22.31 2.57
C GLU A 432 26.47 -20.96 3.15
N ARG A 433 26.86 -19.85 2.51
CA ARG A 433 26.45 -18.51 2.96
C ARG A 433 24.94 -18.30 2.86
N LEU A 434 24.31 -18.80 1.80
CA LEU A 434 22.85 -18.78 1.67
C LEU A 434 22.17 -19.60 2.77
N ARG A 435 22.70 -20.80 3.11
CA ARG A 435 22.20 -21.65 4.21
C ARG A 435 22.32 -20.94 5.57
N GLU A 436 23.44 -20.28 5.84
CA GLU A 436 23.63 -19.47 7.05
C GLU A 436 22.60 -18.34 7.15
N VAL A 437 22.50 -17.51 6.11
CA VAL A 437 21.59 -16.36 6.08
C VAL A 437 20.14 -16.83 6.19
N PHE A 438 19.74 -17.87 5.45
CA PHE A 438 18.40 -18.44 5.59
C PHE A 438 18.10 -18.85 7.03
N ARG A 439 19.00 -19.58 7.69
CA ARG A 439 18.76 -20.10 9.05
C ARG A 439 18.80 -19.04 10.14
N ALA A 440 19.69 -18.05 10.05
CA ALA A 440 19.99 -17.13 11.14
C ALA A 440 19.71 -15.66 10.83
N ASP A 441 20.13 -15.15 9.67
CA ASP A 441 20.27 -13.70 9.42
C ASP A 441 19.29 -13.11 8.39
N SER A 442 18.38 -13.92 7.88
CA SER A 442 17.39 -13.47 6.89
C SER A 442 16.37 -12.51 7.50
N THR A 443 15.89 -11.57 6.68
CA THR A 443 14.85 -10.61 7.05
C THR A 443 13.63 -11.30 7.67
N ARG A 444 13.21 -12.45 7.10
CA ARG A 444 12.13 -13.31 7.61
C ARG A 444 12.36 -13.81 9.05
N VAL A 445 13.58 -14.19 9.41
CA VAL A 445 13.95 -14.61 10.79
C VAL A 445 13.89 -13.41 11.76
N ARG A 446 14.28 -12.22 11.32
CA ARG A 446 14.16 -11.00 12.12
C ARG A 446 12.69 -10.61 12.33
N LEU A 447 11.87 -10.66 11.26
CA LEU A 447 10.43 -10.39 11.31
C LEU A 447 9.66 -11.42 12.16
N SER A 448 10.10 -12.67 12.20
CA SER A 448 9.57 -13.69 13.12
C SER A 448 9.70 -13.32 14.59
N ARG A 449 10.82 -12.68 14.99
CA ARG A 449 10.98 -12.14 16.35
C ARG A 449 10.00 -10.99 16.64
N LEU A 450 9.69 -10.17 15.63
CA LEU A 450 8.69 -9.10 15.72
C LEU A 450 7.26 -9.67 15.80
N ALA A 451 6.91 -10.65 14.97
CA ALA A 451 5.60 -11.30 14.97
C ALA A 451 5.27 -11.94 16.33
N ARG A 452 6.24 -12.63 16.95
CA ARG A 452 6.10 -13.17 18.31
C ARG A 452 5.87 -12.12 19.39
N LEU A 453 6.42 -10.91 19.25
CA LEU A 453 6.14 -9.79 20.17
C LEU A 453 4.78 -9.14 19.92
N ALA A 454 4.28 -9.19 18.70
CA ALA A 454 2.97 -8.66 18.31
C ALA A 454 1.81 -9.65 18.55
N GLY A 455 2.08 -10.94 18.75
CA GLY A 455 1.06 -11.99 18.78
C GLY A 455 0.42 -12.25 17.41
N ALA A 456 1.17 -11.99 16.34
CA ALA A 456 0.70 -11.99 14.95
C ALA A 456 1.24 -13.22 14.16
N PRO A 457 0.76 -13.48 12.92
CA PRO A 457 1.24 -14.58 12.08
C PRO A 457 2.77 -14.53 11.89
N ASP A 458 3.46 -15.66 12.10
CA ASP A 458 4.91 -15.75 12.02
C ASP A 458 5.35 -15.95 10.55
N PRO A 459 6.15 -15.05 9.95
CA PRO A 459 6.64 -15.22 8.57
C PRO A 459 7.43 -16.51 8.33
N LEU A 460 7.95 -17.18 9.37
CA LEU A 460 8.58 -18.50 9.21
C LEU A 460 7.58 -19.64 8.97
N ASP A 461 6.27 -19.44 9.18
CA ASP A 461 5.26 -20.43 8.78
C ASP A 461 5.27 -20.68 7.26
N GLU A 462 5.65 -19.69 6.45
CA GLU A 462 5.85 -19.83 5.00
C GLU A 462 7.01 -20.76 4.61
N ARG A 463 7.89 -21.15 5.55
CA ARG A 463 8.98 -22.12 5.31
C ARG A 463 8.59 -23.57 5.63
N ARG A 464 7.35 -23.80 6.05
CA ARG A 464 6.90 -25.12 6.50
C ARG A 464 6.71 -26.06 5.30
N VAL A 465 7.36 -27.22 5.38
CA VAL A 465 7.32 -28.27 4.35
C VAL A 465 6.56 -29.49 4.87
N ALA A 466 5.69 -30.04 4.03
CA ALA A 466 5.11 -31.36 4.16
C ALA A 466 5.87 -32.34 3.24
N VAL A 467 6.31 -33.48 3.75
CA VAL A 467 6.84 -34.57 2.92
C VAL A 467 5.71 -35.54 2.61
N LEU A 468 5.49 -35.86 1.33
CA LEU A 468 4.63 -36.98 0.92
C LEU A 468 5.49 -38.23 0.75
N ALA A 469 5.05 -39.34 1.33
CA ALA A 469 5.72 -40.63 1.14
C ALA A 469 4.70 -41.77 1.12
N ALA A 470 5.06 -42.88 0.48
CA ALA A 470 4.22 -44.09 0.44
C ALA A 470 5.06 -45.35 0.77
N PRO A 471 5.60 -45.46 2.01
CA PRO A 471 6.40 -46.60 2.41
C PRO A 471 5.60 -47.90 2.36
N ARG A 472 6.21 -48.95 1.80
CA ARG A 472 5.60 -50.24 1.52
C ARG A 472 5.92 -51.30 2.57
N ASP A 473 7.06 -51.17 3.25
CA ASP A 473 7.53 -52.10 4.26
C ASP A 473 8.27 -51.39 5.40
N ARG A 474 8.68 -52.17 6.43
CA ARG A 474 9.38 -51.65 7.61
C ARG A 474 10.77 -51.06 7.30
N THR A 475 11.41 -51.47 6.21
CA THR A 475 12.71 -50.96 5.76
C THR A 475 12.54 -49.57 5.13
N GLU A 476 11.52 -49.40 4.30
CA GLU A 476 11.14 -48.10 3.74
C GLU A 476 10.64 -47.14 4.84
N VAL A 477 9.89 -47.62 5.84
CA VAL A 477 9.54 -46.85 7.04
C VAL A 477 10.80 -46.37 7.78
N ALA A 478 11.73 -47.28 8.11
CA ALA A 478 12.97 -46.92 8.81
C ALA A 478 13.84 -45.92 8.01
N ARG A 479 13.89 -46.07 6.67
CA ARG A 479 14.59 -45.13 5.79
C ARG A 479 13.91 -43.76 5.75
N LEU A 480 12.59 -43.70 5.66
CA LEU A 480 11.83 -42.45 5.72
C LEU A 480 12.08 -41.71 7.04
N VAL A 481 12.02 -42.43 8.17
CA VAL A 481 12.35 -41.87 9.50
C VAL A 481 13.77 -41.29 9.51
N GLY A 482 14.77 -42.08 9.08
CA GLY A 482 16.17 -41.64 9.01
C GLY A 482 16.38 -40.41 8.12
N GLN A 483 15.84 -40.42 6.89
CA GLN A 483 15.97 -39.28 5.95
C GLN A 483 15.27 -38.03 6.48
N VAL A 484 14.09 -38.14 7.09
CA VAL A 484 13.34 -36.99 7.65
C VAL A 484 14.03 -36.40 8.87
N LEU A 485 14.46 -37.21 9.83
CA LEU A 485 15.11 -36.73 11.05
C LEU A 485 16.53 -36.21 10.80
N GLY A 486 17.18 -36.70 9.74
CA GLY A 486 18.48 -36.21 9.27
C GLY A 486 18.44 -34.82 8.60
N GLN A 487 17.28 -34.35 8.10
CA GLN A 487 17.22 -33.04 7.42
C GLN A 487 17.61 -31.89 8.37
N LEU A 488 18.46 -30.98 7.89
CA LEU A 488 18.83 -29.74 8.57
C LEU A 488 17.66 -28.74 8.62
N HIS A 489 16.84 -28.70 7.57
CA HIS A 489 15.53 -28.03 7.57
C HIS A 489 14.44 -29.09 7.69
N ARG A 490 14.04 -29.41 8.92
CA ARG A 490 13.07 -30.48 9.18
C ARG A 490 11.69 -30.14 8.63
N PRO A 491 11.00 -31.08 7.95
CA PRO A 491 9.61 -30.88 7.58
C PRO A 491 8.75 -30.84 8.85
N VAL A 492 7.66 -30.05 8.82
CA VAL A 492 6.73 -29.98 9.96
C VAL A 492 5.75 -31.14 9.99
N GLU A 493 5.57 -31.82 8.86
CA GLU A 493 4.67 -32.95 8.75
C GLU A 493 5.10 -33.93 7.66
N VAL A 494 4.71 -35.19 7.86
CA VAL A 494 4.86 -36.26 6.87
C VAL A 494 3.48 -36.87 6.61
N VAL A 495 3.09 -36.88 5.34
CA VAL A 495 1.80 -37.39 4.88
C VAL A 495 2.02 -38.75 4.25
N VAL A 496 1.36 -39.77 4.80
CA VAL A 496 1.46 -41.17 4.37
C VAL A 496 0.09 -41.83 4.28
N PRO A 497 -0.08 -42.89 3.46
CA PRO A 497 -1.27 -43.72 3.48
C PRO A 497 -1.49 -44.41 4.84
N ASP A 498 -0.41 -44.89 5.47
CA ASP A 498 -0.45 -45.56 6.77
C ASP A 498 0.65 -45.05 7.72
N PRO A 499 0.32 -44.49 8.90
CA PRO A 499 1.28 -43.97 9.86
C PRO A 499 1.93 -45.05 10.75
N ALA A 500 1.63 -46.33 10.55
CA ALA A 500 2.14 -47.41 11.39
C ALA A 500 3.68 -47.46 11.41
N GLY A 501 4.28 -47.37 12.60
CA GLY A 501 5.73 -47.39 12.78
C GLY A 501 6.44 -46.03 12.60
N LEU A 502 5.69 -44.92 12.48
CA LEU A 502 6.23 -43.55 12.42
C LEU A 502 6.14 -42.79 13.76
N ASP A 503 6.02 -43.51 14.88
CA ASP A 503 5.93 -42.93 16.22
C ASP A 503 7.17 -42.07 16.57
N GLU A 504 8.34 -42.44 16.06
CA GLU A 504 9.60 -41.70 16.24
C GLU A 504 9.54 -40.28 15.62
N LEU A 505 8.87 -40.12 14.47
CA LEU A 505 8.65 -38.80 13.86
C LEU A 505 7.76 -37.92 14.76
N THR A 506 6.69 -38.51 15.30
CA THR A 506 5.77 -37.80 16.20
C THR A 506 6.47 -37.41 17.50
N ALA A 507 7.31 -38.29 18.06
CA ALA A 507 8.14 -38.00 19.23
C ALA A 507 9.18 -36.90 18.97
N ALA A 508 9.70 -36.80 17.74
CA ALA A 508 10.60 -35.74 17.30
C ALA A 508 9.90 -34.41 16.93
N GLY A 509 8.57 -34.32 17.10
CA GLY A 509 7.77 -33.12 16.83
C GLY A 509 7.30 -32.95 15.39
N VAL A 510 7.48 -33.96 14.53
CA VAL A 510 7.02 -33.97 13.13
C VAL A 510 5.62 -34.60 13.07
N ALA A 511 4.63 -33.85 12.58
CA ALA A 511 3.25 -34.35 12.56
C ALA A 511 3.04 -35.41 11.48
N VAL A 512 2.73 -36.64 11.86
CA VAL A 512 2.38 -37.70 10.90
C VAL A 512 0.88 -37.63 10.59
N ARG A 513 0.49 -37.61 9.31
CA ARG A 513 -0.92 -37.50 8.88
C ARG A 513 -1.28 -38.47 7.76
N ARG A 514 -2.57 -38.79 7.67
CA ARG A 514 -3.23 -39.36 6.47
C ARG A 514 -4.00 -38.24 5.75
N GLY A 515 -4.12 -38.31 4.43
CA GLY A 515 -4.94 -37.38 3.64
C GLY A 515 -4.12 -36.32 2.89
N GLN A 516 -4.50 -35.05 3.01
CA GLN A 516 -3.86 -33.93 2.30
C GLN A 516 -2.84 -33.19 3.19
N PRO A 517 -1.76 -32.64 2.60
CA PRO A 517 -0.84 -31.77 3.31
C PRO A 517 -1.51 -30.45 3.72
N VAL A 518 -1.11 -29.92 4.87
CA VAL A 518 -1.53 -28.63 5.43
C VAL A 518 -0.43 -27.57 5.26
N ALA A 519 0.86 -27.95 5.28
CA ALA A 519 1.97 -27.04 5.08
C ALA A 519 1.94 -26.32 3.71
N PRO A 520 2.43 -25.06 3.59
CA PRO A 520 2.39 -24.29 2.35
C PRO A 520 3.26 -24.89 1.22
N TRP A 521 4.28 -25.68 1.57
CA TRP A 521 5.14 -26.37 0.61
C TRP A 521 5.06 -27.88 0.76
N VAL A 522 5.18 -28.58 -0.37
CA VAL A 522 5.05 -30.01 -0.49
C VAL A 522 6.29 -30.57 -1.20
N ALA A 523 6.95 -31.55 -0.58
CA ALA A 523 8.06 -32.30 -1.17
C ALA A 523 7.63 -33.75 -1.42
N ASP A 524 7.82 -34.24 -2.65
CA ASP A 524 7.43 -35.59 -3.03
C ASP A 524 8.61 -36.56 -2.84
N TRP A 525 8.50 -37.43 -1.83
CA TRP A 525 9.46 -38.48 -1.50
C TRP A 525 8.83 -39.87 -1.71
N THR A 526 7.87 -40.00 -2.63
CA THR A 526 7.22 -41.29 -2.94
C THR A 526 8.22 -42.36 -3.39
N ASP A 527 9.31 -41.97 -4.05
CA ASP A 527 10.46 -42.85 -4.28
C ASP A 527 11.44 -42.82 -3.09
N LEU A 528 11.28 -43.77 -2.18
CA LEU A 528 12.19 -43.94 -1.03
C LEU A 528 13.48 -44.70 -1.39
N THR A 529 13.74 -45.05 -2.66
CA THR A 529 15.02 -45.64 -3.07
C THR A 529 16.10 -44.58 -3.33
N GLU A 530 15.70 -43.34 -3.62
CA GLU A 530 16.63 -42.22 -3.78
C GLU A 530 17.29 -41.84 -2.46
N ASP A 531 18.62 -41.75 -2.49
CA ASP A 531 19.38 -41.16 -1.40
C ASP A 531 19.28 -39.63 -1.45
N ARG A 532 19.03 -39.01 -0.29
CA ARG A 532 18.71 -37.58 -0.17
C ARG A 532 19.64 -36.95 0.86
N PRO A 533 20.42 -35.92 0.50
CA PRO A 533 21.30 -35.27 1.46
C PRO A 533 20.49 -34.59 2.57
N ASP A 534 21.11 -34.44 3.74
CA ASP A 534 20.57 -33.72 4.91
C ASP A 534 20.31 -32.23 4.63
N THR A 535 20.98 -31.66 3.64
CA THR A 535 20.77 -30.30 3.12
C THR A 535 19.60 -30.16 2.14
N LEU A 536 18.95 -31.24 1.67
CA LEU A 536 18.01 -31.18 0.54
C LEU A 536 16.86 -30.19 0.75
N LEU A 537 16.09 -30.32 1.83
CA LEU A 537 14.96 -29.42 2.09
C LEU A 537 15.42 -28.00 2.42
N LEU A 538 16.64 -27.84 2.95
CA LEU A 538 17.23 -26.54 3.22
C LEU A 538 17.56 -25.82 1.90
N ASP A 539 18.26 -26.48 0.98
CA ASP A 539 18.63 -25.93 -0.33
C ASP A 539 17.39 -25.59 -1.17
N LEU A 540 16.37 -26.46 -1.17
CA LEU A 540 15.12 -26.21 -1.89
C LEU A 540 14.36 -24.99 -1.31
N MET A 541 14.31 -24.83 0.02
CA MET A 541 13.69 -23.66 0.64
C MET A 541 14.51 -22.37 0.50
N CYS A 542 15.85 -22.46 0.56
CA CYS A 542 16.74 -21.33 0.25
C CYS A 542 16.48 -20.81 -1.17
N ALA A 543 16.43 -21.72 -2.15
CA ALA A 543 16.17 -21.39 -3.54
C ALA A 543 14.73 -20.87 -3.76
N GLN A 544 13.75 -21.40 -3.03
CA GLN A 544 12.37 -20.88 -3.02
C GLN A 544 12.35 -19.42 -2.53
N GLU A 545 12.95 -19.12 -1.38
CA GLU A 545 12.94 -17.79 -0.76
C GLU A 545 13.80 -16.78 -1.53
N TYR A 546 14.87 -17.24 -2.19
CA TYR A 546 15.66 -16.46 -3.15
C TYR A 546 14.85 -16.05 -4.39
N SER A 547 14.18 -17.02 -5.03
CA SER A 547 13.57 -16.85 -6.36
C SER A 547 12.12 -16.33 -6.33
N GLY A 548 11.37 -16.64 -5.28
CA GLY A 548 9.91 -16.49 -5.25
C GLY A 548 9.19 -17.38 -6.26
N ALA A 549 9.74 -18.57 -6.54
CA ALA A 549 9.15 -19.56 -7.45
C ALA A 549 7.98 -20.33 -6.81
N ASP A 550 7.07 -20.85 -7.64
CA ASP A 550 5.96 -21.72 -7.22
C ASP A 550 6.36 -23.20 -7.14
N ALA A 551 7.44 -23.59 -7.83
CA ALA A 551 8.06 -24.90 -7.71
C ALA A 551 9.58 -24.83 -7.93
N VAL A 552 10.31 -25.67 -7.20
CA VAL A 552 11.77 -25.80 -7.23
C VAL A 552 12.13 -27.27 -7.46
N GLY A 553 13.18 -27.52 -8.25
CA GLY A 553 13.63 -28.88 -8.54
C GLY A 553 14.84 -28.95 -9.45
N HIS A 554 14.98 -30.06 -10.18
CA HIS A 554 16.16 -30.34 -11.01
C HIS A 554 15.82 -30.40 -12.50
N THR A 555 16.75 -29.98 -13.34
CA THR A 555 16.67 -30.17 -14.80
C THR A 555 17.70 -31.21 -15.28
N PRO A 556 17.48 -31.84 -16.44
CA PRO A 556 18.47 -32.73 -17.05
C PRO A 556 19.78 -32.03 -17.47
N ALA A 557 19.73 -30.73 -17.74
CA ALA A 557 20.88 -29.94 -18.18
C ALA A 557 21.84 -29.54 -17.03
N ALA A 558 21.54 -29.95 -15.80
CA ALA A 558 22.23 -29.50 -14.59
C ALA A 558 22.28 -27.96 -14.50
N ASP A 559 21.12 -27.32 -14.68
CA ASP A 559 20.99 -25.89 -14.44
C ASP A 559 21.06 -25.60 -12.93
N ASP A 560 21.61 -24.45 -12.54
CA ASP A 560 21.67 -24.03 -11.14
C ASP A 560 21.24 -22.56 -11.00
N TYR A 561 20.41 -22.28 -9.99
CA TYR A 561 19.87 -20.96 -9.66
C TYR A 561 19.26 -20.18 -10.84
N VAL A 562 18.47 -20.84 -11.70
CA VAL A 562 17.86 -20.21 -12.88
C VAL A 562 16.39 -20.62 -13.10
N PHE A 563 15.60 -19.74 -13.70
CA PHE A 563 14.22 -20.03 -14.11
C PHE A 563 14.17 -20.87 -15.38
N VAL A 564 13.30 -21.88 -15.41
CA VAL A 564 13.22 -22.87 -16.50
C VAL A 564 11.77 -23.14 -16.91
N PRO A 565 11.50 -23.52 -18.17
CA PRO A 565 10.14 -23.83 -18.62
C PRO A 565 9.61 -25.18 -18.12
N SER A 566 10.50 -26.07 -17.70
CA SER A 566 10.16 -27.40 -17.15
C SER A 566 11.27 -27.92 -16.24
N LEU A 567 10.90 -28.66 -15.21
CA LEU A 567 11.82 -29.34 -14.28
C LEU A 567 11.18 -30.60 -13.70
N ARG A 568 11.98 -31.48 -13.10
CA ARG A 568 11.49 -32.50 -12.17
C ARG A 568 11.27 -31.82 -10.80
N PRO A 569 10.02 -31.65 -10.34
CA PRO A 569 9.76 -30.94 -9.09
C PRO A 569 10.23 -31.75 -7.89
N LEU A 570 10.80 -31.05 -6.90
CA LEU A 570 11.15 -31.62 -5.59
C LEU A 570 10.51 -30.84 -4.44
N LEU A 571 10.18 -29.57 -4.66
CA LEU A 571 9.42 -28.73 -3.75
C LEU A 571 8.36 -27.96 -4.56
N VAL A 572 7.10 -28.02 -4.16
CA VAL A 572 5.97 -27.41 -4.90
C VAL A 572 5.06 -26.71 -3.91
N ARG A 573 4.54 -25.53 -4.28
CA ARG A 573 3.51 -24.85 -3.50
C ARG A 573 2.26 -25.71 -3.37
N ARG A 574 1.71 -25.84 -2.16
CA ARG A 574 0.58 -26.73 -1.84
C ARG A 574 -0.61 -26.55 -2.78
N SER A 575 -0.99 -25.31 -3.09
CA SER A 575 -2.11 -25.00 -4.01
C SER A 575 -1.86 -25.52 -5.43
N LEU A 576 -0.64 -25.41 -5.94
CA LEU A 576 -0.25 -25.92 -7.25
C LEU A 576 -0.24 -27.46 -7.27
N HIS A 577 0.31 -28.09 -6.22
CA HIS A 577 0.25 -29.55 -6.08
C HIS A 577 -1.19 -30.08 -5.97
N MET A 578 -2.04 -29.42 -5.19
CA MET A 578 -3.46 -29.79 -5.01
C MET A 578 -4.35 -29.52 -6.23
N SER A 579 -3.88 -28.76 -7.23
CA SER A 579 -4.60 -28.59 -8.49
C SER A 579 -4.61 -29.85 -9.37
N GLY A 580 -3.70 -30.81 -9.12
CA GLY A 580 -3.54 -32.01 -9.95
C GLY A 580 -2.92 -31.76 -11.33
N THR A 581 -2.54 -30.51 -11.64
CA THR A 581 -1.97 -30.13 -12.93
C THR A 581 -0.60 -30.78 -13.16
N ALA A 582 -0.36 -31.32 -14.36
CA ALA A 582 0.90 -31.97 -14.71
C ALA A 582 2.08 -30.96 -14.78
N PRO A 583 3.27 -31.27 -14.21
CA PRO A 583 4.41 -30.34 -14.11
C PRO A 583 4.85 -29.68 -15.42
N GLY A 584 4.79 -30.41 -16.54
CA GLY A 584 5.17 -29.89 -17.86
C GLY A 584 4.25 -28.79 -18.41
N SER A 585 3.10 -28.52 -17.78
CA SER A 585 2.16 -27.48 -18.20
C SER A 585 2.16 -26.22 -17.32
N TRP A 586 2.85 -26.26 -16.17
CA TRP A 586 2.82 -25.16 -15.17
C TRP A 586 3.35 -23.83 -15.71
N ALA A 587 4.46 -23.85 -16.46
CA ALA A 587 5.02 -22.61 -17.04
C ALA A 587 4.08 -21.97 -18.08
N GLY A 588 3.34 -22.78 -18.85
CA GLY A 588 2.31 -22.31 -19.79
C GLY A 588 1.08 -21.71 -19.11
N GLN A 589 0.88 -21.99 -17.82
CA GLN A 589 -0.16 -21.39 -16.97
C GLN A 589 0.35 -20.19 -16.15
N GLY A 590 1.59 -19.76 -16.37
CA GLY A 590 2.19 -18.60 -15.70
C GLY A 590 2.89 -18.88 -14.37
N HIS A 591 3.00 -20.15 -13.94
CA HIS A 591 3.74 -20.50 -12.73
C HIS A 591 5.25 -20.41 -12.92
N ARG A 592 5.95 -19.93 -11.89
CA ARG A 592 7.40 -19.72 -11.94
C ARG A 592 8.13 -20.97 -11.45
N LEU A 593 8.95 -21.59 -12.31
CA LEU A 593 9.71 -22.81 -11.98
C LEU A 593 11.21 -22.51 -11.91
N PHE A 594 11.88 -22.97 -10.85
CA PHE A 594 13.27 -22.64 -10.58
C PHE A 594 14.15 -23.88 -10.40
N ALA A 595 15.23 -23.94 -11.17
CA ALA A 595 16.19 -25.04 -11.19
C ALA A 595 17.31 -24.82 -10.17
N VAL A 596 17.68 -25.89 -9.48
CA VAL A 596 18.81 -25.98 -8.55
C VAL A 596 19.54 -27.27 -8.84
N ARG A 597 20.88 -27.32 -8.77
CA ARG A 597 21.63 -28.59 -8.84
C ARG A 597 21.44 -29.42 -7.57
N GLY A 598 21.10 -30.70 -7.73
CA GLY A 598 20.87 -31.65 -6.63
C GLY A 598 22.13 -32.20 -5.96
N LYS A 599 23.30 -31.91 -6.50
CA LYS A 599 24.58 -32.31 -5.91
C LYS A 599 25.57 -31.17 -6.12
N GLU A 600 26.24 -30.77 -5.04
CA GLU A 600 27.44 -29.95 -5.16
C GLU A 600 28.49 -30.74 -5.96
N PRO A 601 29.20 -30.10 -6.91
CA PRO A 601 30.41 -30.70 -7.45
C PRO A 601 31.43 -30.79 -6.30
N SER A 602 31.89 -32.01 -6.03
CA SER A 602 32.93 -32.35 -5.05
C SER A 602 34.30 -31.80 -5.45
#